data_AF-A0A2W6CZX2-F1
#
_entry.id   AF-A0A2W6CZX2-F1
#
_cell.length_a   1.000
_cell.length_b   1.000
_cell.length_c   1.000
_cell.angle_alpha   90.00
_cell.angle_beta   90.00
_cell.angle_gamma   90.00
#
_symmetry.space_group_name_H-M   'P 1'
#
loop_
_entity.id
_entity.type
_entity.pdbx_description
1 polymer ?
#
loop_
_entity_poly.entity_id
_entity_poly.type
_entity_poly.pdbx_seq_one_letter_code
_entity_poly.pdbx_strand_id
1 'polypeptide(L)'
;MASSPATGATGKSRAGLPGRLRAVLDSGGGCCGDAGTTHIDDSTFLAAVSGDVASHFSVDGSRVYLVGYSNGARMALTEICAHPSLFAAFAAYGAALPETCADKRIAVPAWISAGTADPELSTTNPAQTQVIESVVAHWRARNGCVATSAAAATLMWAFLSAYQSPRG
;
A
#
# COMPACT_ATOMS: atom_id res chain seq x y z
N MET A 1 21.85 -28.16 2.56
CA MET A 1 20.65 -28.04 3.42
C MET A 1 21.13 -27.78 4.84
N ALA A 2 21.06 -26.53 5.29
CA ALA A 2 21.12 -26.12 6.70
C ALA A 2 20.71 -24.65 6.72
N SER A 3 19.46 -24.37 7.06
CA SER A 3 18.93 -23.03 7.30
C SER A 3 19.35 -22.58 8.70
N SER A 4 19.99 -21.42 8.78
CA SER A 4 20.27 -20.73 10.05
C SER A 4 18.97 -20.32 10.75
N PRO A 5 18.90 -20.39 12.10
CA PRO A 5 17.76 -19.88 12.85
C PRO A 5 17.80 -18.35 12.89
N ALA A 6 16.70 -17.72 12.51
CA ALA A 6 16.51 -16.29 12.70
C ALA A 6 16.46 -15.98 14.20
N THR A 7 17.47 -15.24 14.67
CA THR A 7 17.55 -14.67 16.02
C THR A 7 16.36 -13.76 16.27
N GLY A 8 15.63 -14.07 17.34
CA GLY A 8 14.41 -13.38 17.74
C GLY A 8 14.61 -11.89 17.99
N ALA A 9 13.79 -11.09 17.31
CA ALA A 9 13.42 -9.78 17.81
C ALA A 9 12.37 -9.99 18.91
N THR A 10 12.77 -9.82 20.16
CA THR A 10 11.86 -9.75 21.30
C THR A 10 10.80 -8.69 21.04
N GLY A 11 9.56 -9.14 20.81
CA GLY A 11 8.41 -8.28 20.61
C GLY A 11 8.21 -7.38 21.82
N LYS A 12 8.17 -6.07 21.61
CA LYS A 12 7.50 -5.18 22.56
C LYS A 12 6.02 -5.51 22.47
N SER A 13 5.51 -6.26 23.44
CA SER A 13 4.08 -6.34 23.73
C SER A 13 3.56 -4.93 23.96
N ARG A 14 3.00 -4.29 22.94
CA ARG A 14 2.29 -3.01 23.10
C ARG A 14 0.84 -3.30 23.46
N ALA A 15 0.65 -3.77 24.69
CA ALA A 15 -0.60 -3.58 25.40
C ALA A 15 -0.89 -2.08 25.45
N GLY A 16 -1.84 -1.59 24.66
CA GLY A 16 -2.17 -0.15 24.64
C GLY A 16 -2.87 0.40 23.39
N LEU A 17 -3.07 -0.39 22.34
CA LEU A 17 -3.88 0.08 21.21
C LEU A 17 -5.38 0.02 21.57
N PRO A 18 -6.15 1.12 21.47
CA PRO A 18 -7.58 1.10 21.74
C PRO A 18 -8.28 0.09 20.83
N GLY A 19 -9.39 -0.51 21.27
CA GLY A 19 -9.98 -1.71 20.65
C GLY A 19 -10.21 -1.68 19.13
N ARG A 20 -10.36 -0.50 18.53
CA ARG A 20 -10.47 -0.33 17.06
C ARG A 20 -9.14 -0.49 16.30
N LEU A 21 -8.00 -0.25 16.93
CA LEU A 21 -6.67 -0.48 16.36
C LEU A 21 -6.19 -1.94 16.50
N ARG A 22 -6.97 -2.81 17.17
CA ARG A 22 -6.72 -4.27 17.20
C ARG A 22 -7.23 -4.98 15.95
N ALA A 23 -8.36 -4.52 15.40
CA ALA A 23 -8.98 -5.05 14.19
C ALA A 23 -8.54 -4.26 12.96
N VAL A 24 -7.33 -4.52 12.49
CA VAL A 24 -6.79 -4.00 11.22
C VAL A 24 -6.33 -5.17 10.37
N LEU A 25 -6.28 -4.99 9.04
CA LEU A 25 -5.86 -6.04 8.11
C LEU A 25 -4.42 -6.49 8.38
N ASP A 26 -4.15 -7.78 8.29
CA ASP A 26 -2.80 -8.31 8.12
C ASP A 26 -2.27 -7.86 6.77
N SER A 27 -1.40 -6.85 6.80
CA SER A 27 -0.76 -6.32 5.60
C SER A 27 0.58 -6.98 5.28
N GLY A 28 0.95 -8.06 5.98
CA GLY A 28 2.22 -8.77 5.82
C GLY A 28 3.33 -8.30 6.78
N GLY A 29 4.41 -9.09 6.87
CA GLY A 29 5.56 -8.80 7.73
C GLY A 29 5.24 -8.79 9.24
N GLY A 30 4.19 -9.50 9.65
CA GLY A 30 3.67 -9.50 11.03
C GLY A 30 3.10 -8.15 11.46
N CYS A 31 2.81 -7.24 10.52
CA CYS A 31 2.30 -5.94 10.88
C CYS A 31 0.84 -5.97 11.28
N CYS A 32 0.65 -5.27 12.40
CA CYS A 32 -0.49 -4.45 12.72
C CYS A 32 -1.67 -5.26 13.28
N GLY A 33 -2.09 -4.86 14.48
CA GLY A 33 -3.23 -5.45 15.17
C GLY A 33 -3.08 -6.94 15.45
N ASP A 34 -4.19 -7.55 15.88
CA ASP A 34 -4.21 -8.98 16.21
C ASP A 34 -4.08 -9.82 14.93
N ALA A 35 -4.70 -9.37 13.83
CA ALA A 35 -4.70 -10.07 12.53
C ALA A 35 -3.29 -10.36 12.01
N GLY A 36 -2.41 -9.34 12.00
CA GLY A 36 -1.01 -9.52 11.57
C GLY A 36 -0.19 -10.41 12.51
N THR A 37 -0.52 -10.44 13.80
CA THR A 37 0.17 -11.33 14.76
C THR A 37 -0.31 -12.77 14.71
N THR A 38 -1.54 -13.01 14.26
CA THR A 38 -2.12 -14.35 14.12
C THR A 38 -2.15 -14.85 12.68
N HIS A 39 -1.58 -14.08 11.74
CA HIS A 39 -1.51 -14.41 10.32
C HIS A 39 -2.88 -14.69 9.69
N ILE A 40 -3.82 -13.77 9.87
CA ILE A 40 -5.13 -13.85 9.20
C ILE A 40 -4.93 -13.60 7.69
N ASP A 41 -5.52 -14.47 6.88
CA ASP A 41 -5.46 -14.34 5.42
C ASP A 41 -6.46 -13.30 4.90
N ASP A 42 -6.09 -12.03 5.05
CA ASP A 42 -6.88 -10.91 4.54
C ASP A 42 -6.79 -10.78 3.01
N SER A 43 -5.80 -11.39 2.35
CA SER A 43 -5.67 -11.35 0.88
C SER A 43 -6.77 -12.17 0.21
N THR A 44 -6.98 -13.41 0.67
CA THR A 44 -8.09 -14.24 0.19
C THR A 44 -9.44 -13.59 0.49
N PHE A 45 -9.59 -12.95 1.64
CA PHE A 45 -10.80 -12.22 1.99
C PHE A 45 -11.09 -11.06 1.02
N LEU A 46 -10.11 -10.20 0.72
CA LEU A 46 -10.30 -9.08 -0.21
C LEU A 46 -10.61 -9.55 -1.63
N ALA A 47 -9.98 -10.62 -2.10
CA ALA A 47 -10.31 -11.23 -3.39
C ALA A 47 -11.76 -11.76 -3.42
N ALA A 48 -12.21 -12.40 -2.33
CA ALA A 48 -13.59 -12.87 -2.20
C ALA A 48 -14.60 -11.72 -2.18
N VAL A 49 -14.32 -10.63 -1.46
CA VAL A 49 -15.16 -9.42 -1.44
C VAL A 49 -15.29 -8.81 -2.84
N SER A 50 -14.19 -8.72 -3.60
CA SER A 50 -14.22 -8.24 -4.98
C SER A 50 -15.13 -9.12 -5.87
N GLY A 51 -15.01 -10.44 -5.74
CA GLY A 51 -15.87 -11.40 -6.46
C GLY A 51 -17.34 -11.30 -6.06
N ASP A 52 -17.63 -11.13 -4.77
CA ASP A 52 -19.00 -10.98 -4.25
C ASP A 52 -19.66 -9.71 -4.82
N VAL A 53 -18.96 -8.57 -4.78
CA VAL A 53 -19.44 -7.32 -5.38
C VAL A 53 -19.70 -7.49 -6.88
N ALA A 54 -18.81 -8.15 -7.61
CA ALA A 54 -19.00 -8.42 -9.04
C ALA A 54 -20.17 -9.38 -9.34
N SER A 55 -20.57 -10.20 -8.37
CA SER A 55 -21.74 -11.09 -8.50
C SER A 55 -23.08 -10.37 -8.26
N HIS A 56 -23.06 -9.32 -7.43
CA HIS A 56 -24.25 -8.55 -7.06
C HIS A 56 -24.47 -7.30 -7.92
N PHE A 57 -23.42 -6.78 -8.56
CA PHE A 57 -23.46 -5.54 -9.34
C PHE A 57 -22.80 -5.73 -10.71
N SER A 58 -23.24 -4.96 -11.71
CA SER A 58 -22.58 -4.94 -13.03
C SER A 58 -21.23 -4.22 -12.95
N VAL A 59 -20.19 -4.97 -12.58
CA VAL A 59 -18.81 -4.50 -12.51
C VAL A 59 -18.10 -4.79 -13.83
N ASP A 60 -17.43 -3.79 -14.37
CA ASP A 60 -16.45 -3.99 -15.44
C ASP A 60 -15.12 -4.43 -14.83
N GLY A 61 -14.79 -5.72 -14.98
CA GLY A 61 -13.56 -6.31 -14.43
C GLY A 61 -12.27 -5.64 -14.94
N SER A 62 -12.33 -4.93 -16.07
CA SER A 62 -11.18 -4.16 -16.58
C SER A 62 -11.00 -2.78 -15.92
N ARG A 63 -11.92 -2.39 -15.03
CA ARG A 63 -11.95 -1.09 -14.34
C ARG A 63 -12.11 -1.23 -12.83
N VAL A 64 -11.43 -2.21 -12.24
CA VAL A 64 -11.34 -2.41 -10.79
C VAL A 64 -10.04 -1.79 -10.28
N TYR A 65 -10.12 -0.96 -9.24
CA TYR A 65 -8.97 -0.20 -8.72
C TYR A 65 -8.75 -0.48 -7.24
N LEU A 66 -7.49 -0.60 -6.83
CA LEU A 66 -7.12 -0.85 -5.45
C LEU A 66 -6.54 0.42 -4.81
N VAL A 67 -7.17 0.91 -3.75
CA VAL A 67 -6.73 2.13 -3.07
C VAL A 67 -6.61 1.89 -1.58
N GLY A 68 -5.50 2.34 -0.98
CA GLY A 68 -5.26 2.18 0.46
C GLY A 68 -4.55 3.37 1.09
N TYR A 69 -4.77 3.55 2.40
CA TYR A 69 -4.09 4.54 3.25
C TYR A 69 -3.49 3.85 4.49
N SER A 70 -2.27 4.23 4.88
CA SER A 70 -1.56 3.70 6.07
C SER A 70 -1.48 2.16 6.04
N ASN A 71 -2.02 1.43 7.03
CA ASN A 71 -2.08 -0.03 7.00
C ASN A 71 -2.84 -0.56 5.76
N GLY A 72 -3.89 0.14 5.32
CA GLY A 72 -4.58 -0.20 4.08
C GLY A 72 -3.73 0.02 2.83
N ALA A 73 -2.80 0.98 2.85
CA ALA A 73 -1.84 1.17 1.76
C ALA A 73 -0.78 0.06 1.73
N ARG A 74 -0.35 -0.43 2.91
CA ARG A 74 0.46 -1.65 2.99
C ARG A 74 -0.30 -2.85 2.43
N MET A 75 -1.56 -3.02 2.81
CA MET A 75 -2.39 -4.10 2.28
C MET A 75 -2.58 -3.97 0.76
N ALA A 76 -2.79 -2.75 0.24
CA ALA A 76 -2.89 -2.52 -1.19
C ALA A 76 -1.62 -2.95 -1.93
N LEU A 77 -0.44 -2.66 -1.36
CA LEU A 77 0.85 -3.09 -1.90
C LEU A 77 1.03 -4.62 -1.84
N THR A 78 0.62 -5.26 -0.74
CA THR A 78 0.65 -6.72 -0.57
C THR A 78 -0.28 -7.41 -1.58
N GLU A 79 -1.51 -6.92 -1.70
CA GLU A 79 -2.55 -7.50 -2.53
C GLU A 79 -2.24 -7.35 -4.02
N ILE A 80 -1.77 -6.18 -4.48
CA ILE A 80 -1.37 -6.02 -5.88
C ILE A 80 -0.17 -6.90 -6.24
N CYS A 81 0.66 -7.26 -5.26
CA CYS A 81 1.77 -8.18 -5.47
C CYS A 81 1.32 -9.64 -5.55
N ALA A 82 0.34 -10.04 -4.73
CA ALA A 82 -0.25 -11.37 -4.78
C ALA A 82 -1.08 -11.58 -6.06
N HIS A 83 -1.94 -10.61 -6.38
CA HIS A 83 -3.00 -10.69 -7.40
C HIS A 83 -2.98 -9.52 -8.40
N PRO A 84 -1.88 -9.30 -9.14
CA PRO A 84 -1.74 -8.15 -10.04
C PRO A 84 -2.74 -8.13 -11.20
N SER A 85 -3.38 -9.26 -11.54
CA SER A 85 -4.38 -9.34 -12.62
C SER A 85 -5.79 -8.94 -12.20
N LEU A 86 -6.06 -8.77 -10.90
CA LEU A 86 -7.39 -8.39 -10.41
C LEU A 86 -7.67 -6.89 -10.50
N PHE A 87 -6.62 -6.07 -10.65
CA PHE A 87 -6.73 -4.62 -10.56
C PHE A 87 -6.11 -3.94 -11.78
N ALA A 88 -6.84 -2.98 -12.33
CA ALA A 88 -6.42 -2.18 -13.47
C ALA A 88 -5.36 -1.12 -13.09
N ALA A 89 -5.39 -0.62 -11.86
CA ALA A 89 -4.36 0.23 -11.26
C ALA A 89 -4.48 0.23 -9.73
N PHE A 90 -3.46 0.75 -9.04
CA PHE A 90 -3.52 0.96 -7.59
C PHE A 90 -3.01 2.33 -7.13
N ALA A 91 -3.47 2.76 -5.97
CA ALA A 91 -2.98 3.94 -5.27
C ALA A 91 -2.68 3.65 -3.79
N ALA A 92 -1.49 4.01 -3.33
CA ALA A 92 -1.01 3.81 -1.97
C ALA A 92 -0.59 5.14 -1.33
N TYR A 93 -1.18 5.46 -0.18
CA TYR A 93 -0.93 6.70 0.56
C TYR A 93 -0.34 6.40 1.95
N GLY A 94 0.83 6.96 2.26
CA GLY A 94 1.41 6.90 3.61
C GLY A 94 1.85 5.50 4.05
N ALA A 95 2.39 4.69 3.13
CA ALA A 95 2.94 3.38 3.46
C ALA A 95 4.16 3.04 2.61
N ALA A 96 4.87 1.99 3.04
CA ALA A 96 5.92 1.35 2.29
C ALA A 96 5.66 -0.15 2.09
N LEU A 97 6.39 -0.78 1.18
CA LEU A 97 6.28 -2.22 0.90
C LEU A 97 6.74 -3.02 2.14
N PRO A 98 5.90 -3.93 2.65
CA PRO A 98 6.27 -4.79 3.77
C PRO A 98 7.29 -5.87 3.35
N GLU A 99 7.18 -6.42 2.13
CA GLU A 99 8.07 -7.48 1.62
C GLU A 99 8.26 -7.39 0.09
N THR A 100 9.27 -8.09 -0.43
CA THR A 100 9.57 -8.14 -1.87
C THR A 100 8.51 -8.96 -2.62
N CYS A 101 7.88 -8.34 -3.62
CA CYS A 101 6.93 -9.01 -4.49
C CYS A 101 7.64 -10.05 -5.36
N ALA A 102 7.06 -11.25 -5.48
CA ALA A 102 7.55 -12.25 -6.42
C ALA A 102 7.57 -11.67 -7.85
N ASP A 103 8.53 -12.12 -8.67
CA ASP A 103 8.74 -11.69 -10.07
C ASP A 103 7.61 -12.14 -11.00
N LYS A 104 6.39 -11.65 -10.76
CA LYS A 104 5.27 -11.70 -11.69
C LYS A 104 5.30 -10.41 -12.49
N ARG A 105 5.74 -10.48 -13.76
CA ARG A 105 5.98 -9.32 -14.66
C ARG A 105 4.70 -8.65 -15.19
N ILE A 106 3.60 -8.68 -14.44
CA ILE A 106 2.41 -7.91 -14.82
C ILE A 106 2.66 -6.46 -14.38
N ALA A 107 2.82 -5.58 -15.36
CA ALA A 107 2.91 -4.14 -15.14
C ALA A 107 1.53 -3.61 -14.73
N VAL A 108 1.50 -2.81 -13.67
CA VAL A 108 0.26 -2.23 -13.13
C VAL A 108 0.48 -0.74 -12.92
N PRO A 109 -0.32 0.16 -13.51
CA PRO A 109 -0.27 1.59 -13.21
C PRO A 109 -0.35 1.85 -11.70
N ALA A 110 0.56 2.70 -11.21
CA ALA A 110 0.79 2.91 -9.79
C ALA A 110 0.76 4.39 -9.42
N TRP A 111 0.03 4.73 -8.35
CA TRP A 111 0.15 6.01 -7.66
C TRP A 111 0.68 5.78 -6.25
N ILE A 112 1.82 6.37 -5.90
CA ILE A 112 2.44 6.22 -4.58
C ILE A 112 2.67 7.62 -4.02
N SER A 113 2.15 7.87 -2.83
CA SER A 113 2.20 9.19 -2.19
C SER A 113 2.67 9.09 -0.74
N ALA A 114 3.58 9.99 -0.37
CA ALA A 114 4.06 10.21 0.99
C ALA A 114 4.01 11.71 1.33
N GLY A 115 3.74 12.03 2.59
CA GLY A 115 3.63 13.41 3.07
C GLY A 115 4.91 13.89 3.77
N THR A 116 5.32 15.12 3.50
CA THR A 116 6.47 15.74 4.18
C THR A 116 6.24 16.06 5.66
N ALA A 117 4.97 16.16 6.06
CA ALA A 117 4.54 16.37 7.44
C ALA A 117 3.89 15.11 8.04
N ASP A 118 4.16 13.92 7.50
CA ASP A 118 3.66 12.65 8.04
C ASP A 118 4.46 12.27 9.31
N PRO A 119 3.83 12.22 10.50
CA PRO A 119 4.52 11.90 11.74
C PRO A 119 4.81 10.39 11.90
N GLU A 120 4.14 9.53 11.12
CA GLU A 120 4.29 8.08 11.19
C GLU A 120 5.32 7.58 10.16
N LEU A 121 5.33 8.18 8.97
CA LEU A 121 6.22 7.85 7.86
C LEU A 121 6.89 9.12 7.31
N SER A 122 7.91 9.59 8.02
CA SER A 122 8.58 10.86 7.72
C SER A 122 9.51 10.77 6.52
N THR A 123 9.27 11.62 5.51
CA THR A 123 10.17 11.80 4.35
C THR A 123 11.41 12.64 4.68
N THR A 124 11.57 13.07 5.93
CA THR A 124 12.75 13.82 6.40
C THR A 124 13.71 12.94 7.21
N ASN A 125 13.27 11.74 7.61
CA ASN A 125 14.12 10.73 8.21
C ASN A 125 14.81 9.89 7.11
N PRO A 126 16.16 9.89 6.99
CA PRO A 126 16.84 9.22 5.89
C PRO A 126 16.51 7.74 5.72
N ALA A 127 16.36 7.00 6.82
CA ALA A 127 16.04 5.57 6.77
C ALA A 127 14.62 5.33 6.25
N GLN A 128 13.66 6.15 6.69
CA GLN A 128 12.27 6.07 6.20
C GLN A 128 12.14 6.55 4.76
N THR A 129 12.87 7.61 4.38
CA THR A 129 12.94 8.08 2.99
C THR A 129 13.46 7.00 2.06
N GLN A 130 14.55 6.31 2.42
CA GLN A 130 15.08 5.21 1.62
C GLN A 130 14.05 4.08 1.44
N VAL A 131 13.29 3.78 2.49
CA VAL A 131 12.21 2.79 2.44
C VAL A 131 11.10 3.24 1.48
N ILE A 132 10.67 4.51 1.52
CA ILE A 132 9.65 5.06 0.59
C ILE A 132 10.16 5.03 -0.85
N GLU A 133 11.39 5.47 -1.08
CA GLU A 133 12.01 5.50 -2.41
C GLU A 133 12.19 4.08 -2.99
N SER A 134 12.46 3.09 -2.15
CA SER A 134 12.57 1.69 -2.58
C SER A 134 11.27 1.16 -3.20
N VAL A 135 10.11 1.63 -2.71
CA VAL A 135 8.79 1.25 -3.27
C VAL A 135 8.62 1.84 -4.65
N VAL A 136 8.93 3.12 -4.81
CA VAL A 136 8.86 3.80 -6.11
C VAL A 136 9.83 3.14 -7.11
N ALA A 137 11.05 2.81 -6.66
CA ALA A 137 12.04 2.12 -7.48
C ALA A 137 11.56 0.71 -7.90
N HIS A 138 10.98 -0.06 -6.98
CA HIS A 138 10.42 -1.38 -7.25
C HIS A 138 9.35 -1.31 -8.34
N TRP A 139 8.36 -0.42 -8.20
CA TRP A 139 7.27 -0.30 -9.16
C TRP A 139 7.70 0.29 -10.51
N ARG A 140 8.67 1.21 -10.52
CA ARG A 140 9.31 1.66 -11.77
C ARG A 140 9.97 0.51 -12.52
N ALA A 141 10.76 -0.30 -11.83
CA ALA A 141 11.44 -1.45 -12.43
C ALA A 141 10.42 -2.47 -12.97
N ARG A 142 9.40 -2.80 -12.16
CA ARG A 142 8.34 -3.74 -12.54
C ARG A 142 7.54 -3.26 -13.76
N ASN A 143 7.25 -1.96 -13.84
CA ASN A 143 6.50 -1.37 -14.95
C ASN A 143 7.38 -1.03 -16.17
N GLY A 144 8.68 -1.39 -16.16
CA GLY A 144 9.59 -1.09 -17.26
C GLY A 144 9.82 0.41 -17.46
N CYS A 145 9.63 1.23 -16.43
CA CYS A 145 9.91 2.66 -16.50
C CYS A 145 11.42 2.89 -16.62
N VAL A 146 11.89 3.16 -17.84
CA VAL A 146 13.25 3.64 -18.09
C VAL A 146 13.33 5.06 -17.51
N ALA A 147 14.40 5.38 -16.78
CA ALA A 147 14.54 6.65 -16.08
C ALA A 147 14.64 7.84 -17.07
N THR A 148 13.51 8.33 -17.56
CA THR A 148 13.38 9.72 -18.01
C THR A 148 13.13 10.55 -16.76
N SER A 149 13.91 11.63 -16.60
CA SER A 149 13.93 12.53 -15.45
C SER A 149 12.62 12.59 -14.67
N ALA A 150 12.66 12.33 -13.36
CA ALA A 150 11.52 12.50 -12.47
C ALA A 150 11.00 13.94 -12.59
N ALA A 151 9.83 14.11 -13.21
CA ALA A 151 9.07 15.34 -13.01
C ALA A 151 8.52 15.27 -11.59
N ALA A 152 9.21 15.92 -10.65
CA ALA A 152 8.62 16.25 -9.35
C ALA A 152 7.50 17.26 -9.61
N ALA A 153 6.30 16.77 -9.94
CA ALA A 153 5.12 17.60 -9.97
C ALA A 153 4.72 17.84 -8.51
N THR A 154 5.21 18.92 -7.92
CA THR A 154 4.65 19.48 -6.70
C THR A 154 3.25 19.99 -7.04
N LEU A 155 2.24 19.12 -6.99
CA LEU A 155 0.83 19.50 -7.06
C LEU A 155 0.42 20.14 -5.74
N MET A 156 0.97 21.32 -5.46
CA MET A 156 0.49 22.18 -4.40
C MET A 156 -0.30 23.30 -5.10
N TRP A 157 -1.61 23.35 -4.83
CA TRP A 157 -2.53 24.48 -5.12
C TRP A 157 -3.27 24.62 -6.46
N ALA A 158 -3.33 23.62 -7.35
CA ALA A 158 -4.11 23.81 -8.59
C ALA A 158 -5.65 23.71 -8.44
N PHE A 159 -6.19 23.11 -7.38
CA PHE A 159 -7.64 22.86 -7.27
C PHE A 159 -8.41 23.86 -6.39
N LEU A 160 -7.76 24.68 -5.56
CA LEU A 160 -8.48 25.61 -4.68
C LEU A 160 -8.91 26.92 -5.37
N SER A 161 -8.34 27.27 -6.52
CA SER A 161 -8.67 28.51 -7.23
C SER A 161 -9.93 28.42 -8.12
N ALA A 162 -10.46 27.22 -8.35
CA ALA A 162 -11.61 27.03 -9.25
C ALA A 162 -12.98 26.97 -8.53
N TYR A 163 -13.01 26.95 -7.18
CA TYR A 163 -14.25 26.93 -6.41
C TYR A 163 -14.35 28.14 -5.48
N GLN A 164 -14.47 29.33 -6.07
CA GLN A 164 -15.08 30.46 -5.37
C GLN A 164 -16.59 30.40 -5.62
N SER A 165 -17.36 30.01 -4.61
CA SER A 165 -18.82 30.05 -4.68
C SER A 165 -19.29 31.48 -5.01
N PRO A 166 -20.27 31.68 -5.91
CA PRO A 166 -20.91 32.97 -6.06
C PRO A 166 -21.68 33.25 -4.77
N ARG A 167 -21.23 34.27 -4.02
CA ARG A 167 -22.00 34.80 -2.90
C ARG A 167 -23.26 35.45 -3.48
N GLY A 168 -24.42 34.95 -3.08
CA GLY A 168 -25.69 35.68 -3.17
C GLY A 168 -25.75 36.81 -2.17
#